data_AF-A0A8T9QBJ9-F1
#
_entry.id   AF-A0A8T9QBJ9-F1
#
_cell.length_a   1.000
_cell.length_b   1.000
_cell.length_c   1.000
_cell.angle_alpha   90.00
_cell.angle_beta   90.00
_cell.angle_gamma   90.00
#
_symmetry.space_group_name_H-M   'P 1'
#
loop_
_entity.id
_entity.type
_entity.pdbx_description
1 polymer ?
#
loop_
_entity_poly.entity_id
_entity_poly.type
_entity_poly.pdbx_seq_one_letter_code
_entity_poly.pdbx_strand_id
1 'polypeptide(L)'
;MSIPGSARPTSSALLVGIGLLFVLEVLFFTYLRNSLGPYWSPVVLYGLSLGLCLLTARAVLDFRFEWPAVVPSARPRLGAAVALTLISGLITAPVVRKLVAQFVVSTIGNSSDIVPALQVYVTRFLGPDAVYRPITLLGYTFLPNYPPLQWLPFVPAELLGVDYRAWAFGLLLLALLFTYQWRLVRLGLPLGEWLLKAVLPVLVVHFVVLTDKSMFGLTVESLIIGYYCVLAAGTLSGKPWLKALGWYCVCCRAFLWCSGCRSTDCCCSGKIRGGAGSRRGWPWAACCSCWARFCSTTPLFFCGPNSKTWVLPRANGSTLTPWLPWPCPCTCSTVWDWRPGFMIWTAHSPSESPACK
;
A
#
# COMPACT_ATOMS: atom_id res chain seq x y z
N MET A 1 49.63 -1.69 -9.51
CA MET A 1 48.41 -1.97 -10.28
C MET A 1 47.38 -2.59 -9.36
N SER A 2 46.36 -1.85 -8.97
CA SER A 2 45.18 -2.39 -8.27
C SER A 2 44.31 -3.12 -9.28
N ILE A 3 43.84 -4.32 -8.94
CA ILE A 3 42.92 -5.08 -9.80
C ILE A 3 41.63 -4.25 -9.91
N PRO A 4 41.26 -3.74 -11.09
CA PRO A 4 39.98 -3.04 -11.26
C PRO A 4 38.85 -4.03 -10.98
N GLY A 5 38.23 -3.92 -9.80
CA GLY A 5 37.13 -4.78 -9.38
C GLY A 5 37.19 -5.33 -7.97
N SER A 6 38.25 -5.07 -7.17
CA SER A 6 38.21 -5.41 -5.74
C SER A 6 37.11 -4.58 -5.05
N ALA A 7 36.10 -5.26 -4.51
CA ALA A 7 35.04 -4.61 -3.72
C ALA A 7 35.70 -3.81 -2.59
N ARG A 8 35.36 -2.52 -2.49
CA ARG A 8 35.76 -1.74 -1.32
C ARG A 8 34.89 -2.20 -0.15
N PRO A 9 35.43 -2.38 1.05
CA PRO A 9 34.61 -2.60 2.23
C PRO A 9 33.76 -1.34 2.48
N THR A 10 32.48 -1.53 2.83
CA THR A 10 31.59 -0.44 3.20
C THR A 10 32.22 0.37 4.33
N SER A 11 32.37 1.68 4.13
CA SER A 11 32.93 2.57 5.15
C SER A 11 32.09 2.50 6.43
N SER A 12 32.73 2.31 7.59
CA SER A 12 32.06 2.32 8.90
C SER A 12 31.28 3.61 9.13
N ALA A 13 31.77 4.74 8.61
CA ALA A 13 31.06 6.03 8.70
C ALA A 13 29.71 6.00 7.97
N LEU A 14 29.63 5.31 6.82
CA LEU A 14 28.38 5.18 6.07
C LEU A 14 27.37 4.31 6.83
N LEU A 15 27.82 3.21 7.42
CA LEU A 15 26.97 2.33 8.25
C LEU A 15 26.46 3.06 9.50
N VAL A 16 27.32 3.85 10.16
CA VAL A 16 26.93 4.71 11.29
C VAL A 16 25.91 5.75 10.86
N GLY A 17 26.10 6.39 9.70
CA GLY A 17 25.13 7.35 9.15
C GLY A 17 23.77 6.73 8.88
N ILE A 18 23.72 5.54 8.27
CA ILE A 18 22.48 4.77 8.05
C ILE A 18 21.81 4.44 9.39
N GLY A 19 22.58 3.94 10.36
CA GLY A 19 22.07 3.60 11.69
C GLY A 19 21.49 4.81 12.43
N LEU A 20 22.18 5.95 12.39
CA LEU A 20 21.73 7.19 13.01
C LEU A 20 20.42 7.70 12.37
N LEU A 21 20.35 7.74 11.03
CA LEU A 21 19.14 8.18 10.33
C LEU A 21 17.95 7.27 10.64
N PHE A 22 18.16 5.96 10.69
CA PHE A 22 17.11 5.02 11.09
C PHE A 22 16.63 5.26 12.53
N VAL A 23 17.52 5.47 13.49
CA VAL A 23 17.14 5.77 14.88
C VAL A 23 16.36 7.08 14.96
N LEU A 24 16.82 8.13 14.27
CA LEU A 24 16.11 9.42 14.22
C LEU A 24 14.74 9.28 13.58
N GLU A 25 14.61 8.53 12.48
CA GLU A 25 13.34 8.26 11.83
C GLU A 25 12.36 7.56 12.78
N VAL A 26 12.81 6.52 13.50
CA VAL A 26 12.00 5.84 14.51
C VAL A 26 11.59 6.78 15.64
N LEU A 27 12.49 7.65 16.12
CA LEU A 27 12.18 8.62 17.17
C LEU A 27 11.14 9.65 16.69
N PHE A 28 11.30 10.22 15.50
CA PHE A 28 10.33 11.16 14.89
C PHE A 28 8.99 10.52 14.55
N PHE A 29 8.99 9.22 14.22
CA PHE A 29 7.76 8.47 13.99
C PHE A 29 7.01 8.15 15.30
N THR A 30 7.74 7.97 16.41
CA THR A 30 7.18 7.54 17.71
C THR A 30 7.10 8.69 18.72
N TYR A 31 8.18 8.94 19.46
CA TYR A 31 8.22 9.85 20.61
C TYR A 31 8.24 11.34 20.24
N LEU A 32 8.95 11.68 19.17
CA LEU A 32 9.07 13.05 18.66
C LEU A 32 8.01 13.35 17.60
N ARG A 33 6.95 12.52 17.50
CA ARG A 33 5.86 12.75 16.55
C ARG A 33 5.20 14.10 16.86
N ASN A 34 5.06 14.92 15.81
CA ASN A 34 4.47 16.25 15.91
C ASN A 34 5.21 17.23 16.85
N SER A 35 6.43 16.91 17.30
CA SER A 35 7.23 17.76 18.21
C SER A 35 7.65 19.10 17.57
N LEU A 36 7.76 19.14 16.24
CA LEU A 36 8.05 20.36 15.48
C LEU A 36 6.77 21.00 14.91
N GLY A 37 5.60 20.55 15.37
CA GLY A 37 4.30 20.95 14.85
C GLY A 37 3.89 20.21 13.57
N PRO A 38 2.66 20.47 13.08
CA PRO A 38 2.00 19.63 12.08
C PRO A 38 2.60 19.79 10.68
N TYR A 39 3.30 20.91 10.42
CA TYR A 39 3.89 21.19 9.11
C TYR A 39 5.34 20.72 9.00
N TRP A 40 6.17 20.98 10.02
CA TRP A 40 7.59 20.65 9.97
C TRP A 40 7.89 19.19 10.30
N SER A 41 7.12 18.56 11.18
CA SER A 41 7.38 17.15 11.56
C SER A 41 7.33 16.20 10.36
N PRO A 42 6.34 16.28 9.44
CA PRO A 42 6.35 15.46 8.22
C PRO A 42 7.50 15.78 7.27
N VAL A 43 7.93 17.04 7.16
CA VAL A 43 9.06 17.45 6.30
C VAL A 43 10.37 16.86 6.81
N VAL A 44 10.60 16.92 8.13
CA VAL A 44 11.79 16.32 8.76
C VAL A 44 11.76 14.81 8.61
N LEU A 45 10.62 14.16 8.87
CA LEU A 45 10.48 12.72 8.69
C LEU A 45 10.78 12.31 7.23
N TYR A 46 10.23 13.02 6.25
CA TYR A 46 10.53 12.81 4.83
C TYR A 46 12.02 12.98 4.51
N GLY A 47 12.65 14.03 5.05
CA GLY A 47 14.09 14.27 4.87
C GLY A 47 14.95 13.14 5.47
N LEU A 48 14.59 12.63 6.64
CA LEU A 48 15.25 11.49 7.28
C LEU A 48 15.09 10.21 6.43
N SER A 49 13.87 9.89 5.98
CA SER A 49 13.60 8.72 5.12
C SER A 49 14.33 8.83 3.77
N LEU A 50 14.36 10.01 3.15
CA LEU A 50 15.09 10.24 1.91
C LEU A 50 16.60 10.09 2.11
N GLY A 51 17.14 10.67 3.17
CA GLY A 51 18.55 10.53 3.54
C GLY A 51 18.93 9.06 3.77
N LEU A 52 18.09 8.31 4.49
CA LEU A 52 18.29 6.89 4.74
C LEU A 52 18.33 6.10 3.42
N CYS A 53 17.38 6.38 2.51
CA CYS A 53 17.35 5.79 1.18
C CYS A 53 18.60 6.12 0.36
N LEU A 54 19.04 7.39 0.35
CA LEU A 54 20.22 7.83 -0.41
C LEU A 54 21.52 7.22 0.12
N LEU A 55 21.71 7.19 1.45
CA LEU A 55 22.88 6.56 2.06
C LEU A 55 22.88 5.04 1.84
N THR A 56 21.72 4.40 1.91
CA THR A 56 21.58 2.97 1.62
C THR A 56 21.84 2.68 0.14
N ALA A 57 21.29 3.48 -0.77
CA ALA A 57 21.54 3.36 -2.21
C ALA A 57 23.02 3.55 -2.52
N ARG A 58 23.67 4.54 -1.90
CA ARG A 58 25.11 4.74 -2.00
C ARG A 58 25.89 3.52 -1.47
N ALA A 59 25.51 3.02 -0.29
CA ALA A 59 26.11 1.82 0.28
C ALA A 59 25.98 0.61 -0.66
N VAL A 60 24.86 0.52 -1.40
CA VAL A 60 24.62 -0.58 -2.34
C VAL A 60 25.38 -0.40 -3.66
N LEU A 61 25.35 0.80 -4.24
CA LEU A 61 25.92 1.10 -5.57
C LEU A 61 27.45 1.23 -5.54
N ASP A 62 28.01 1.94 -4.56
CA ASP A 62 29.46 2.17 -4.46
C ASP A 62 30.21 0.92 -4.00
N PHE A 63 29.58 0.08 -3.17
CA PHE A 63 30.28 -1.00 -2.44
C PHE A 63 29.95 -2.42 -2.94
N ARG A 64 29.37 -2.57 -4.14
CA ARG A 64 28.96 -3.88 -4.70
C ARG A 64 28.33 -4.76 -3.62
N PHE A 65 27.21 -4.31 -3.05
CA PHE A 65 26.55 -5.03 -1.96
C PHE A 65 26.44 -6.52 -2.26
N GLU A 66 27.21 -7.31 -1.53
CA GLU A 66 27.12 -8.75 -1.59
C GLU A 66 26.03 -9.19 -0.63
N TRP A 67 24.95 -9.74 -1.18
CA TRP A 67 23.92 -10.37 -0.36
C TRP A 67 24.59 -11.48 0.48
N PRO A 68 24.36 -11.51 1.81
CA PRO A 68 24.87 -12.59 2.65
C PRO A 68 24.46 -13.94 2.06
N ALA A 69 25.39 -14.90 2.07
CA ALA A 69 25.15 -16.23 1.53
C ALA A 69 23.90 -16.85 2.16
N VAL A 70 23.08 -17.52 1.34
CA VAL A 70 21.88 -18.19 1.82
C VAL A 70 22.28 -19.51 2.47
N VAL A 71 21.87 -19.72 3.72
CA VAL A 71 22.18 -20.95 4.47
C VAL A 71 21.05 -21.97 4.29
N PRO A 72 21.34 -23.23 3.92
CA PRO A 72 20.32 -24.23 3.60
C PRO A 72 19.53 -24.75 4.82
N SER A 73 20.12 -24.71 6.03
CA SER A 73 19.44 -25.15 7.26
C SER A 73 19.46 -24.03 8.31
N ALA A 74 18.28 -23.46 8.56
CA ALA A 74 18.08 -22.38 9.52
C ALA A 74 17.02 -22.73 10.59
N ARG A 75 16.78 -24.02 10.85
CA ARG A 75 15.74 -24.49 11.80
C ARG A 75 15.82 -23.83 13.19
N PRO A 76 16.98 -23.74 13.87
CA PRO A 76 17.04 -23.08 15.18
C PRO A 76 16.74 -21.58 15.09
N ARG A 77 17.24 -20.90 14.04
CA ARG A 77 16.96 -19.48 13.79
C ARG A 77 15.48 -19.24 13.49
N LEU A 78 14.83 -20.15 12.76
CA LEU A 78 13.40 -20.11 12.51
C LEU A 78 12.60 -20.29 13.80
N GLY A 79 12.96 -21.26 14.64
CA GLY A 79 12.33 -21.44 15.95
C GLY A 79 12.43 -20.18 16.81
N ALA A 80 13.62 -19.56 16.88
CA ALA A 80 13.83 -18.31 17.59
C ALA A 80 13.04 -17.14 16.97
N ALA A 81 12.96 -17.03 15.64
CA ALA A 81 12.20 -15.96 14.98
C ALA A 81 10.69 -16.10 15.18
N VAL A 82 10.16 -17.34 15.14
CA VAL A 82 8.77 -17.65 15.50
C VAL A 82 8.53 -17.29 16.96
N ALA A 83 9.41 -17.73 17.87
CA ALA A 83 9.30 -17.41 19.29
C ALA A 83 9.31 -15.90 19.54
N LEU A 84 10.21 -15.13 18.93
CA LEU A 84 10.25 -13.67 19.04
C LEU A 84 8.95 -13.01 18.55
N THR A 85 8.39 -13.48 17.43
CA THR A 85 7.12 -12.96 16.91
C THR A 85 5.95 -13.30 17.84
N LEU A 86 5.90 -14.53 18.36
CA LEU A 86 4.87 -14.95 19.31
C LEU A 86 4.98 -14.18 20.64
N ILE A 87 6.19 -14.03 21.17
CA ILE A 87 6.44 -13.22 22.38
C ILE A 87 6.02 -11.77 22.16
N SER A 88 6.33 -11.18 21.00
CA SER A 88 5.84 -9.85 20.61
C SER A 88 4.33 -9.77 20.68
N GLY A 89 3.64 -10.75 20.09
CA GLY A 89 2.19 -10.87 20.13
C GLY A 89 1.67 -11.00 21.55
N LEU A 90 2.25 -11.86 22.38
CA LEU A 90 1.85 -12.08 23.77
C LEU A 90 2.03 -10.85 24.66
N ILE A 91 3.11 -10.09 24.46
CA ILE A 91 3.37 -8.86 25.22
C ILE A 91 2.46 -7.72 24.76
N THR A 92 2.19 -7.63 23.45
CA THR A 92 1.48 -6.49 22.86
C THR A 92 -0.03 -6.69 22.79
N ALA A 93 -0.52 -7.92 22.67
CA ALA A 93 -1.95 -8.23 22.57
C ALA A 93 -2.77 -7.77 23.80
N PRO A 94 -2.30 -7.87 25.05
CA PRO A 94 -3.03 -7.30 26.20
C PRO A 94 -3.21 -5.78 26.09
N VAL A 95 -2.21 -5.07 25.57
CA VAL A 95 -2.28 -3.63 25.34
C VAL A 95 -3.31 -3.33 24.24
N VAL A 96 -3.22 -4.00 23.10
CA VAL A 96 -4.18 -3.85 22.00
C VAL A 96 -5.60 -4.18 22.46
N ARG A 97 -5.78 -5.28 23.21
CA ARG A 97 -7.08 -5.66 23.78
C ARG A 97 -7.64 -4.59 24.70
N LYS A 98 -6.80 -3.98 25.55
CA LYS A 98 -7.21 -2.87 26.42
C LYS A 98 -7.63 -1.65 25.59
N LEU A 99 -6.88 -1.31 24.54
CA LEU A 99 -7.23 -0.21 23.63
C LEU A 99 -8.55 -0.47 22.89
N VAL A 100 -8.74 -1.67 22.35
CA VAL A 100 -9.98 -2.12 21.71
C VAL A 100 -11.17 -2.03 22.67
N ALA A 101 -11.00 -2.43 23.92
CA ALA A 101 -12.03 -2.35 24.95
C ALA A 101 -12.36 -0.91 25.38
N GLN A 102 -11.40 0.03 25.29
CA GLN A 102 -11.64 1.45 25.57
C GLN A 102 -12.50 2.12 24.49
N PHE A 103 -12.41 1.65 23.24
CA PHE A 103 -13.16 2.17 22.10
C PHE A 103 -14.22 1.16 21.66
N VAL A 104 -15.30 1.07 22.43
CA VAL A 104 -16.43 0.16 22.15
C VAL A 104 -17.10 0.55 20.84
N VAL A 105 -17.39 -0.43 19.97
CA VAL A 105 -17.93 -0.19 18.62
C VAL A 105 -19.27 0.57 18.65
N SER A 106 -20.09 0.40 19.69
CA SER A 106 -21.36 1.13 19.83
C SER A 106 -21.20 2.63 20.08
N THR A 107 -20.07 3.07 20.63
CA THR A 107 -19.80 4.48 20.96
C THR A 107 -18.65 5.07 20.16
N ILE A 108 -17.90 4.25 19.41
CA ILE A 108 -16.72 4.65 18.65
C ILE A 108 -17.04 5.71 17.60
N GLY A 109 -18.29 5.76 17.12
CA GLY A 109 -18.70 6.69 16.09
C GLY A 109 -18.52 8.18 16.43
N ASN A 110 -18.42 8.52 17.71
CA ASN A 110 -18.08 9.89 18.11
C ASN A 110 -16.61 10.26 17.86
N SER A 111 -15.76 9.28 17.54
CA SER A 111 -14.32 9.45 17.39
C SER A 111 -13.77 8.86 16.08
N SER A 112 -14.43 7.86 15.50
CA SER A 112 -14.06 7.25 14.23
C SER A 112 -15.22 6.49 13.60
N ASP A 113 -15.34 6.60 12.29
CA ASP A 113 -16.30 5.88 11.45
C ASP A 113 -15.70 4.68 10.71
N ILE A 114 -14.39 4.44 10.86
CA ILE A 114 -13.66 3.43 10.09
C ILE A 114 -14.19 2.03 10.37
N VAL A 115 -14.24 1.59 11.64
CA VAL A 115 -14.67 0.24 11.99
C VAL A 115 -16.15 -0.02 11.65
N PRO A 116 -17.10 0.88 12.00
CA PRO A 116 -18.49 0.67 11.60
C PRO A 116 -18.70 0.67 10.07
N ALA A 117 -18.00 1.55 9.33
CA ALA A 117 -18.07 1.54 7.87
C ALA A 117 -17.55 0.22 7.30
N LEU A 118 -16.44 -0.32 7.84
CA LEU A 118 -15.92 -1.64 7.47
C LEU A 118 -16.94 -2.75 7.68
N GLN A 119 -17.67 -2.74 8.80
CA GLN A 119 -18.73 -3.73 9.06
C GLN A 119 -19.83 -3.66 7.99
N VAL A 120 -20.25 -2.44 7.60
CA VAL A 120 -21.20 -2.25 6.50
C VAL A 120 -20.63 -2.79 5.18
N TYR A 121 -19.36 -2.53 4.88
CA TYR A 121 -18.72 -3.01 3.65
C TYR A 121 -18.67 -4.53 3.59
N VAL A 122 -18.20 -5.19 4.65
CA VAL A 122 -18.07 -6.65 4.70
C VAL A 122 -19.45 -7.30 4.68
N THR A 123 -20.43 -6.76 5.41
CA THR A 123 -21.82 -7.24 5.38
C THR A 123 -22.42 -7.16 3.99
N ARG A 124 -22.26 -6.04 3.28
CA ARG A 124 -22.74 -5.90 1.89
C ARG A 124 -21.98 -6.79 0.92
N PHE A 125 -20.68 -7.00 1.14
CA PHE A 125 -19.87 -7.89 0.32
C PHE A 125 -20.34 -9.36 0.42
N LEU A 126 -20.79 -9.78 1.59
CA LEU A 126 -21.34 -11.12 1.84
C LEU A 126 -22.86 -11.22 1.56
N GLY A 127 -23.55 -10.08 1.50
CA GLY A 127 -24.99 -9.98 1.34
C GLY A 127 -25.44 -9.71 -0.10
N PRO A 128 -26.77 -9.57 -0.29
CA PRO A 128 -27.35 -9.24 -1.59
C PRO A 128 -27.26 -7.74 -1.94
N ASP A 129 -26.88 -6.89 -0.99
CA ASP A 129 -26.82 -5.44 -1.16
C ASP A 129 -25.66 -5.00 -2.05
N ALA A 130 -25.89 -3.94 -2.85
CA ALA A 130 -24.82 -3.35 -3.66
C ALA A 130 -23.74 -2.70 -2.78
N VAL A 131 -22.49 -3.14 -2.92
CA VAL A 131 -21.33 -2.66 -2.14
C VAL A 131 -21.14 -1.13 -2.25
N TYR A 132 -21.40 -0.54 -3.42
CA TYR A 132 -21.23 0.89 -3.69
C TYR A 132 -22.43 1.77 -3.36
N ARG A 133 -23.49 1.23 -2.73
CA ARG A 133 -24.62 2.05 -2.28
C ARG A 133 -24.15 3.10 -1.26
N PRO A 134 -24.73 4.32 -1.22
CA PRO A 134 -24.43 5.27 -0.14
C PRO A 134 -24.56 4.62 1.24
N ILE A 135 -23.67 5.00 2.15
CA ILE A 135 -23.67 4.55 3.54
C ILE A 135 -24.13 5.72 4.39
N THR A 136 -25.21 5.53 5.14
CA THR A 136 -25.66 6.49 6.15
C THR A 136 -25.27 5.93 7.51
N LEU A 137 -24.34 6.62 8.17
CA LEU A 137 -23.79 6.21 9.46
C LEU A 137 -23.59 7.47 10.31
N LEU A 138 -23.93 7.41 11.60
CA LEU A 138 -23.69 8.50 12.56
C LEU A 138 -24.28 9.86 12.14
N GLY A 139 -25.42 9.86 11.45
CA GLY A 139 -26.13 11.07 11.07
C GLY A 139 -25.64 11.74 9.77
N TYR A 140 -24.65 11.19 9.08
CA TYR A 140 -24.23 11.67 7.75
C TYR A 140 -24.22 10.54 6.73
N THR A 141 -24.24 10.93 5.45
CA THR A 141 -24.21 9.99 4.32
C THR A 141 -22.96 10.23 3.49
N PHE A 142 -22.26 9.17 3.13
CA PHE A 142 -21.08 9.22 2.28
C PHE A 142 -21.10 8.10 1.23
N LEU A 143 -20.38 8.34 0.14
CA LEU A 143 -20.17 7.35 -0.90
C LEU A 143 -18.97 6.47 -0.55
N PRO A 144 -19.04 5.16 -0.82
CA PRO A 144 -17.90 4.28 -0.70
C PRO A 144 -16.68 4.76 -1.50
N ASN A 145 -15.57 4.97 -0.80
CA ASN A 145 -14.34 5.56 -1.32
C ASN A 145 -13.17 4.57 -1.45
N TYR A 146 -13.43 3.26 -1.32
CA TYR A 146 -12.43 2.20 -1.47
C TYR A 146 -12.95 1.00 -2.29
N PRO A 147 -12.07 0.21 -2.93
CA PRO A 147 -12.48 -0.89 -3.78
C PRO A 147 -13.02 -2.04 -2.92
N PRO A 148 -14.04 -2.79 -3.36
CA PRO A 148 -14.61 -3.89 -2.59
C PRO A 148 -13.58 -4.91 -2.10
N LEU A 149 -12.56 -5.21 -2.91
CA LEU A 149 -11.52 -6.17 -2.58
C LEU A 149 -10.57 -5.69 -1.47
N GLN A 150 -10.54 -4.40 -1.15
CA GLN A 150 -9.78 -3.87 -0.01
C GLN A 150 -10.25 -4.48 1.31
N TRP A 151 -11.53 -4.84 1.38
CA TRP A 151 -12.22 -5.33 2.57
C TRP A 151 -12.21 -6.85 2.70
N LEU A 152 -11.82 -7.56 1.64
CA LEU A 152 -11.83 -9.03 1.61
C LEU A 152 -11.07 -9.64 2.81
N PRO A 153 -9.92 -9.10 3.27
CA PRO A 153 -9.22 -9.67 4.41
C PRO A 153 -9.97 -9.58 5.74
N PHE A 154 -11.05 -8.80 5.84
CA PHE A 154 -11.90 -8.73 7.04
C PHE A 154 -13.08 -9.71 7.00
N VAL A 155 -13.37 -10.36 5.88
CA VAL A 155 -14.42 -11.39 5.79
C VAL A 155 -14.23 -12.50 6.84
N PRO A 156 -13.03 -13.09 7.03
CA PRO A 156 -12.86 -14.10 8.06
C PRO A 156 -13.05 -13.54 9.48
N ALA A 157 -12.69 -12.28 9.71
CA ALA A 157 -12.89 -11.64 11.01
C ALA A 157 -14.38 -11.53 11.34
N GLU A 158 -15.19 -11.10 10.36
CA GLU A 158 -16.65 -11.02 10.49
C GLU A 158 -17.27 -12.39 10.76
N LEU A 159 -16.90 -13.41 9.97
CA LEU A 159 -17.43 -14.76 10.13
C LEU A 159 -17.06 -15.41 11.47
N LEU A 160 -15.91 -15.06 12.03
CA LEU A 160 -15.43 -15.55 13.33
C LEU A 160 -15.87 -14.69 14.52
N GLY A 161 -16.55 -13.56 14.28
CA GLY A 161 -16.88 -12.59 15.33
C GLY A 161 -15.66 -11.97 16.02
N VAL A 162 -14.54 -11.85 15.30
CA VAL A 162 -13.29 -11.25 15.81
C VAL A 162 -13.27 -9.77 15.48
N ASP A 163 -12.87 -8.94 16.45
CA ASP A 163 -12.70 -7.50 16.25
C ASP A 163 -11.71 -7.20 15.12
N TYR A 164 -12.10 -6.33 14.18
CA TYR A 164 -11.31 -6.04 12.98
C TYR A 164 -9.94 -5.45 13.30
N ARG A 165 -9.81 -4.70 14.40
CA ARG A 165 -8.53 -4.08 14.81
C ARG A 165 -7.55 -5.14 15.29
N ALA A 166 -8.03 -6.07 16.12
CA ALA A 166 -7.25 -7.20 16.59
C ALA A 166 -6.86 -8.13 15.42
N TRP A 167 -7.78 -8.35 14.49
CA TRP A 167 -7.53 -9.12 13.27
C TRP A 167 -6.46 -8.47 12.40
N ALA A 168 -6.56 -7.17 12.11
CA ALA A 168 -5.58 -6.41 11.35
C ALA A 168 -4.18 -6.46 12.00
N PHE A 169 -4.12 -6.35 13.33
CA PHE A 169 -2.86 -6.50 14.08
C PHE A 169 -2.28 -7.91 13.95
N GLY A 170 -3.11 -8.96 14.05
CA GLY A 170 -2.70 -10.34 13.81
C GLY A 170 -2.11 -10.55 12.42
N LEU A 171 -2.76 -9.99 11.39
CA LEU A 171 -2.28 -10.05 10.00
C LEU A 171 -0.93 -9.32 9.83
N LEU A 172 -0.70 -8.20 10.53
CA LEU A 172 0.61 -7.54 10.57
C LEU A 172 1.69 -8.46 11.15
N LEU A 173 1.42 -9.12 12.29
CA LEU A 173 2.39 -10.05 12.90
C LEU A 173 2.71 -11.24 11.98
N LEU A 174 1.70 -11.78 11.31
CA LEU A 174 1.90 -12.83 10.30
C LEU A 174 2.72 -12.31 9.12
N ALA A 175 2.43 -11.11 8.62
CA ALA A 175 3.21 -10.49 7.57
C ALA A 175 4.68 -10.33 8.00
N LEU A 176 4.96 -9.82 9.20
CA LEU A 176 6.33 -9.70 9.71
C LEU A 176 7.04 -11.05 9.81
N LEU A 177 6.36 -12.10 10.27
CA LEU A 177 6.92 -13.44 10.35
C LEU A 177 7.30 -13.99 8.96
N PHE A 178 6.35 -13.97 8.02
CA PHE A 178 6.52 -14.62 6.72
C PHE A 178 7.33 -13.79 5.71
N THR A 179 7.28 -12.46 5.80
CA THR A 179 7.92 -11.57 4.83
C THR A 179 9.30 -11.15 5.28
N TYR A 180 9.46 -10.78 6.56
CA TYR A 180 10.71 -10.28 7.12
C TYR A 180 11.52 -11.39 7.81
N GLN A 181 10.98 -12.01 8.85
CA GLN A 181 11.73 -12.97 9.68
C GLN A 181 12.16 -14.21 8.88
N TRP A 182 11.26 -14.76 8.06
CA TRP A 182 11.57 -15.90 7.20
C TRP A 182 12.72 -15.64 6.23
N ARG A 183 12.84 -14.41 5.73
CA ARG A 183 13.96 -14.01 4.87
C ARG A 183 15.23 -13.86 5.69
N LEU A 184 15.15 -13.19 6.84
CA LEU A 184 16.27 -12.94 7.72
C LEU A 184 16.93 -14.23 8.23
N VAL A 185 16.16 -15.26 8.59
CA VAL A 185 16.70 -16.55 9.07
C VAL A 185 17.53 -17.29 8.02
N ARG A 186 17.27 -17.04 6.73
CA ARG A 186 17.98 -17.66 5.61
C ARG A 186 19.29 -16.97 5.28
N LEU A 187 19.53 -15.78 5.81
CA LEU A 187 20.77 -15.04 5.59
C LEU A 187 21.86 -15.59 6.51
N GLY A 188 23.05 -15.81 5.95
CA GLY A 188 24.27 -16.24 6.65
C GLY A 188 24.90 -15.17 7.52
N LEU A 189 24.08 -14.41 8.25
CA LEU A 189 24.53 -13.36 9.15
C LEU A 189 25.16 -13.96 10.43
N PRO A 190 26.14 -13.27 11.04
CA PRO A 190 26.61 -13.60 12.38
C PRO A 190 25.47 -13.48 13.41
N LEU A 191 25.53 -14.26 14.49
CA LEU A 191 24.41 -14.41 15.44
C LEU A 191 23.95 -13.08 16.05
N GLY A 192 24.89 -12.22 16.47
CA GLY A 192 24.57 -10.92 17.07
C GLY A 192 23.85 -9.98 16.11
N GLU A 193 24.32 -9.89 14.86
CA GLU A 193 23.69 -9.07 13.82
C GLU A 193 22.31 -9.61 13.44
N TRP A 194 22.19 -10.93 13.30
CA TRP A 194 20.91 -11.59 13.04
C TRP A 194 19.91 -11.31 14.16
N LEU A 195 20.32 -11.46 15.43
CA LEU A 195 19.45 -11.26 16.59
C LEU A 195 19.00 -9.80 16.69
N LEU A 196 19.92 -8.86 16.51
CA LEU A 196 19.60 -7.43 16.49
C LEU A 196 18.52 -7.12 15.45
N LYS A 197 18.71 -7.58 14.20
CA LYS A 197 17.75 -7.38 13.11
C LYS A 197 16.42 -8.11 13.36
N ALA A 198 16.44 -9.29 13.99
CA ALA A 198 15.24 -10.06 14.29
C ALA A 198 14.39 -9.40 15.39
N VAL A 199 15.03 -8.84 16.43
CA VAL A 199 14.36 -8.21 17.57
C VAL A 199 13.84 -6.81 17.23
N LEU A 200 14.56 -6.07 16.40
CA LEU A 200 14.27 -4.66 16.09
C LEU A 200 12.82 -4.39 15.62
N PRO A 201 12.26 -5.05 14.57
CA PRO A 201 10.90 -4.76 14.12
C PRO A 201 9.84 -5.12 15.18
N VAL A 202 10.10 -6.14 16.00
CA VAL A 202 9.24 -6.55 17.11
C VAL A 202 9.18 -5.45 18.17
N LEU A 203 10.33 -4.89 18.54
CA LEU A 203 10.39 -3.77 19.48
C LEU A 203 9.72 -2.52 18.91
N VAL A 204 9.98 -2.19 17.64
CA VAL A 204 9.35 -1.04 16.96
C VAL A 204 7.83 -1.17 17.00
N VAL A 205 7.26 -2.32 16.63
CA VAL A 205 5.81 -2.55 16.69
C VAL A 205 5.29 -2.38 18.11
N HIS A 206 5.98 -2.93 19.11
CA HIS A 206 5.56 -2.82 20.51
C HIS A 206 5.52 -1.35 20.98
N PHE A 207 6.59 -0.58 20.73
CA PHE A 207 6.65 0.82 21.11
C PHE A 207 5.63 1.68 20.35
N VAL A 208 5.43 1.42 19.06
CA VAL A 208 4.41 2.11 18.25
C VAL A 208 3.01 1.88 18.82
N VAL A 209 2.68 0.67 19.31
CA VAL A 209 1.40 0.40 20.00
C VAL A 209 1.27 1.18 21.31
N LEU A 210 2.36 1.34 22.05
CA LEU A 210 2.35 2.09 23.31
C LEU A 210 2.20 3.61 23.10
N THR A 211 2.83 4.15 22.04
CA THR A 211 2.83 5.59 21.76
C THR A 211 1.61 6.03 20.97
N ASP A 212 1.19 5.27 19.95
CA ASP A 212 0.08 5.63 19.06
C ASP A 212 -1.19 4.81 19.34
N LYS A 213 -1.76 5.05 20.51
CA LYS A 213 -2.93 4.32 21.01
C LYS A 213 -4.17 4.46 20.11
N SER A 214 -4.37 5.63 19.51
CA SER A 214 -5.51 5.89 18.64
C SER A 214 -5.41 5.11 17.34
N MET A 215 -4.22 4.94 16.76
CA MET A 215 -4.05 4.13 15.55
C MET A 215 -4.48 2.67 15.75
N PHE A 216 -4.20 2.05 16.91
CA PHE A 216 -4.63 0.67 17.17
C PHE A 216 -6.03 0.56 17.79
N GLY A 217 -6.48 1.63 18.46
CA GLY A 217 -7.79 1.69 19.10
C GLY A 217 -8.93 2.07 18.17
N LEU A 218 -8.67 2.92 17.17
CA LEU A 218 -9.72 3.51 16.32
C LEU A 218 -9.70 3.00 14.88
N THR A 219 -8.56 2.51 14.40
CA THR A 219 -8.36 2.23 12.97
C THR A 219 -7.82 0.81 12.74
N VAL A 220 -7.74 0.42 11.47
CA VAL A 220 -7.18 -0.87 11.02
C VAL A 220 -5.87 -0.68 10.24
N GLU A 221 -5.15 0.42 10.50
CA GLU A 221 -3.93 0.83 9.77
C GLU A 221 -2.80 -0.20 9.88
N SER A 222 -2.80 -1.06 10.91
CA SER A 222 -1.88 -2.19 11.04
C SER A 222 -1.92 -3.14 9.84
N LEU A 223 -3.09 -3.34 9.23
CA LEU A 223 -3.23 -4.14 8.01
C LEU A 223 -2.50 -3.48 6.83
N ILE A 224 -2.57 -2.15 6.73
CA ILE A 224 -1.92 -1.38 5.66
C ILE A 224 -0.39 -1.50 5.79
N ILE A 225 0.14 -1.42 7.01
CA ILE A 225 1.56 -1.70 7.28
C ILE A 225 1.92 -3.11 6.81
N GLY A 226 1.08 -4.10 7.13
CA GLY A 226 1.24 -5.48 6.68
C GLY A 226 1.30 -5.62 5.15
N TYR A 227 0.44 -4.91 4.40
CA TYR A 227 0.48 -4.89 2.94
C TYR A 227 1.81 -4.37 2.40
N TYR A 228 2.37 -3.31 2.98
CA TYR A 228 3.68 -2.81 2.57
C TYR A 228 4.82 -3.78 2.88
N CYS A 229 4.74 -4.53 3.98
CA CYS A 229 5.70 -5.61 4.25
C CYS A 229 5.64 -6.71 3.18
N VAL A 230 4.43 -7.12 2.78
CA VAL A 230 4.22 -8.11 1.71
C VAL A 230 4.73 -7.58 0.36
N LEU A 231 4.44 -6.31 0.04
CA LEU A 231 4.98 -5.67 -1.16
C LEU A 231 6.50 -5.67 -1.17
N ALA A 232 7.15 -5.24 -0.09
CA ALA A 232 8.60 -5.19 0.02
C ALA A 232 9.23 -6.59 -0.14
N ALA A 233 8.65 -7.62 0.48
CA ALA A 233 9.13 -8.98 0.26
C ALA A 233 8.84 -9.51 -1.15
N GLY A 234 7.74 -9.07 -1.77
CA GLY A 234 7.40 -9.36 -3.16
C GLY A 234 8.43 -8.80 -4.12
N THR A 235 8.77 -7.52 -4.01
CA THR A 235 9.74 -6.84 -4.89
C THR A 235 11.14 -7.44 -4.78
N LEU A 236 11.56 -7.84 -3.59
CA LEU A 236 12.85 -8.50 -3.33
C LEU A 236 12.86 -10.00 -3.68
N SER A 237 11.70 -10.60 -3.99
CA SER A 237 11.61 -12.01 -4.30
C SER A 237 11.88 -12.28 -5.78
N GLY A 238 12.62 -13.34 -6.10
CA GLY A 238 12.70 -13.86 -7.47
C GLY A 238 11.42 -14.55 -7.97
N LYS A 239 10.44 -14.83 -7.10
CA LYS A 239 9.24 -15.59 -7.44
C LYS A 239 8.12 -14.68 -7.98
N PRO A 240 7.58 -14.93 -9.19
CA PRO A 240 6.53 -14.10 -9.78
C PRO A 240 5.26 -13.98 -8.95
N TRP A 241 4.80 -15.06 -8.32
CA TRP A 241 3.58 -15.05 -7.51
C TRP A 241 3.68 -14.16 -6.27
N LEU A 242 4.86 -14.05 -5.64
CA LEU A 242 5.08 -13.14 -4.50
C LEU A 242 5.06 -11.68 -4.94
N LYS A 243 5.60 -11.38 -6.12
CA LYS A 243 5.48 -10.05 -6.73
C LYS A 243 4.01 -9.72 -7.01
N ALA A 244 3.28 -10.63 -7.64
CA ALA A 244 1.85 -10.47 -7.93
C ALA A 244 1.04 -10.26 -6.65
N LEU A 245 1.33 -11.01 -5.58
CA LEU A 245 0.68 -10.85 -4.28
C LEU A 245 0.99 -9.46 -3.67
N GLY A 246 2.24 -9.03 -3.70
CA GLY A 246 2.63 -7.69 -3.24
C GLY A 246 1.90 -6.57 -4.00
N TRP A 247 1.86 -6.67 -5.33
CA TRP A 247 1.11 -5.73 -6.17
C TRP A 247 -0.39 -5.80 -5.90
N TYR A 248 -0.96 -6.99 -5.73
CA TYR A 248 -2.36 -7.17 -5.38
C TYR A 248 -2.70 -6.44 -4.08
N CYS A 249 -1.91 -6.60 -3.02
CA CYS A 249 -2.12 -5.90 -1.75
C CYS A 249 -2.13 -4.37 -1.91
N VAL A 250 -1.27 -3.80 -2.75
CA VAL A 250 -1.23 -2.35 -3.02
C VAL A 250 -2.37 -1.91 -3.94
N CYS A 251 -2.67 -2.68 -4.99
CA CYS A 251 -3.74 -2.37 -5.93
C CYS A 251 -5.11 -2.45 -5.26
N CYS A 252 -5.31 -3.38 -4.33
CA CYS A 252 -6.49 -3.41 -3.47
C CYS A 252 -6.72 -2.08 -2.75
N ARG A 253 -5.66 -1.29 -2.48
CA ARG A 253 -5.75 0.05 -1.90
C ARG A 253 -5.88 1.16 -2.95
N ALA A 254 -5.09 1.12 -4.03
CA ALA A 254 -4.91 2.24 -4.94
C ALA A 254 -5.96 2.34 -6.07
N PHE A 255 -6.73 1.28 -6.33
CA PHE A 255 -7.55 1.22 -7.55
C PHE A 255 -8.92 1.89 -7.40
N LEU A 256 -8.95 3.23 -7.29
CA LEU A 256 -10.22 3.96 -7.27
C LEU A 256 -10.30 5.28 -8.03
N TRP A 257 -9.40 5.53 -8.98
CA TRP A 257 -9.54 6.74 -9.81
C TRP A 257 -10.14 6.48 -11.21
N CYS A 258 -10.29 5.22 -11.65
CA CYS A 258 -10.69 4.95 -13.04
C CYS A 258 -12.18 4.61 -13.26
N SER A 259 -12.96 4.37 -12.20
CA SER A 259 -14.38 4.00 -12.34
C SER A 259 -15.36 5.18 -12.34
N GLY A 260 -14.87 6.41 -12.17
CA GLY A 260 -15.66 7.65 -12.23
C GLY A 260 -16.01 8.13 -13.65
N CYS A 261 -15.38 7.58 -14.70
CA CYS A 261 -15.81 7.81 -16.08
C CYS A 261 -16.96 6.86 -16.43
N ARG A 262 -18.12 7.10 -15.81
CA ARG A 262 -19.40 6.59 -16.29
C ARG A 262 -20.29 7.78 -16.65
N SER A 263 -19.75 8.70 -17.46
CA SER A 263 -20.63 9.49 -18.31
C SER A 263 -21.10 8.56 -19.42
N THR A 264 -22.32 8.05 -19.22
CA THR A 264 -23.18 7.55 -20.28
C THR A 264 -23.58 8.65 -21.27
N ASP A 265 -23.03 9.87 -21.16
CA ASP A 265 -23.29 10.99 -22.08
C ASP A 265 -22.22 11.16 -23.16
N CYS A 266 -21.18 10.30 -23.18
CA CYS A 266 -20.55 9.94 -24.46
C CYS A 266 -21.43 8.92 -25.21
N CYS A 267 -22.74 9.20 -25.23
CA CYS A 267 -23.68 8.59 -26.13
C CYS A 267 -23.30 9.10 -27.52
N CYS A 268 -22.54 8.27 -28.25
CA CYS A 268 -22.63 8.27 -29.69
C CYS A 268 -24.12 8.16 -30.06
N SER A 269 -24.77 9.31 -30.26
CA SER A 269 -25.99 9.43 -31.03
C SER A 269 -25.65 9.19 -32.51
N GLY A 270 -25.07 8.02 -32.77
CA GLY A 270 -24.98 7.40 -34.08
C GLY A 270 -26.17 6.48 -34.17
N LYS A 271 -27.24 7.01 -34.75
CA LYS A 271 -28.51 6.33 -35.06
C LYS A 271 -28.24 5.11 -35.95
N ILE A 272 -27.85 3.97 -35.38
CA ILE A 272 -27.84 2.70 -36.09
C ILE A 272 -29.22 2.07 -35.94
N ARG A 273 -30.02 2.20 -37.00
CA ARG A 273 -31.19 1.36 -37.23
C ARG A 273 -30.71 -0.06 -37.48
N GLY A 274 -31.29 -1.03 -36.77
CA GLY A 274 -31.43 -2.39 -37.28
C GLY A 274 -31.08 -3.51 -36.31
N GLY A 275 -32.01 -4.46 -36.17
CA GLY A 275 -31.68 -5.85 -35.88
C GLY A 275 -32.03 -6.34 -34.48
N ALA A 276 -33.23 -6.90 -34.34
CA ALA A 276 -33.60 -7.75 -33.22
C ALA A 276 -32.67 -8.97 -33.13
N GLY A 277 -32.13 -9.24 -31.94
CA GLY A 277 -31.21 -10.36 -31.72
C GLY A 277 -30.80 -10.52 -30.26
N SER A 278 -31.73 -10.97 -29.44
CA SER A 278 -31.54 -11.36 -28.04
C SER A 278 -30.40 -12.39 -27.88
N ARG A 279 -29.40 -12.11 -27.03
CA ARG A 279 -28.75 -13.07 -26.12
C ARG A 279 -28.09 -12.33 -24.94
N ARG A 280 -28.55 -12.62 -23.72
CA ARG A 280 -27.99 -12.12 -22.45
C ARG A 280 -26.69 -12.88 -22.15
N GLY A 281 -25.56 -12.17 -22.16
CA GLY A 281 -24.28 -12.62 -21.60
C GLY A 281 -23.84 -11.68 -20.49
N TRP A 282 -23.54 -12.21 -19.31
CA TRP A 282 -23.09 -11.46 -18.15
C TRP A 282 -21.63 -10.96 -18.31
N PRO A 283 -21.24 -9.80 -17.73
CA PRO A 283 -20.06 -9.05 -18.12
C PRO A 283 -18.79 -9.37 -17.32
N TRP A 284 -18.47 -10.64 -17.07
CA TRP A 284 -17.18 -11.00 -16.43
C TRP A 284 -16.00 -10.97 -17.42
N ALA A 285 -16.27 -11.18 -18.73
CA ALA A 285 -15.23 -11.21 -19.75
C ALA A 285 -14.56 -9.84 -20.02
N ALA A 286 -15.27 -8.73 -19.80
CA ALA A 286 -14.74 -7.38 -20.06
C ALA A 286 -13.64 -6.98 -19.06
N CYS A 287 -13.74 -7.42 -17.80
CA CYS A 287 -12.74 -7.09 -16.78
C CYS A 287 -11.43 -7.87 -16.99
N CYS A 288 -11.51 -9.14 -17.40
CA CYS A 288 -10.32 -9.93 -17.78
C CYS A 288 -9.65 -9.42 -19.06
N SER A 289 -10.43 -8.88 -20.00
CA SER A 289 -9.91 -8.35 -21.27
C SER A 289 -9.09 -7.07 -21.09
N CYS A 290 -9.48 -6.18 -20.16
CA CYS A 290 -8.68 -5.01 -19.79
C CYS A 290 -7.36 -5.39 -19.10
N TRP A 291 -7.39 -6.41 -18.23
CA TRP A 291 -6.19 -6.90 -17.55
C TRP A 291 -5.22 -7.57 -18.52
N ALA A 292 -5.72 -8.40 -19.44
CA ALA A 292 -4.92 -9.04 -20.48
C ALA A 292 -4.33 -8.02 -21.46
N ARG A 293 -5.07 -6.96 -21.84
CA ARG A 293 -4.55 -5.89 -22.70
C ARG A 293 -3.43 -5.10 -22.03
N PHE A 294 -3.58 -4.73 -20.76
CA PHE A 294 -2.56 -4.01 -20.00
C PHE A 294 -1.25 -4.83 -19.86
N CYS A 295 -1.35 -6.14 -19.66
CA CYS A 295 -0.19 -7.04 -19.69
C CYS A 295 0.44 -7.19 -21.08
N SER A 296 -0.31 -7.01 -22.16
CA SER A 296 0.18 -7.19 -23.54
C SER A 296 0.79 -5.94 -24.19
N THR A 297 0.44 -4.73 -23.73
CA THR A 297 0.88 -3.47 -24.36
C THR A 297 1.99 -2.74 -23.61
N THR A 298 2.46 -3.28 -22.49
CA THR A 298 3.61 -2.72 -21.78
C THR A 298 4.85 -3.50 -22.21
N PRO A 299 5.81 -2.91 -22.95
CA PRO A 299 7.08 -3.58 -23.20
C PRO A 299 7.81 -3.71 -21.86
N LEU A 300 7.72 -4.90 -21.27
CA LEU A 300 8.48 -5.27 -20.09
C LEU A 300 9.96 -5.39 -20.48
N PHE A 301 10.69 -4.28 -20.35
CA PHE A 301 12.15 -4.33 -20.33
C PHE A 301 12.60 -4.96 -19.01
N PHE A 302 12.81 -6.28 -19.02
CA PHE A 302 13.52 -6.97 -17.95
C PHE A 302 14.98 -7.15 -18.33
N CYS A 303 15.87 -6.39 -17.67
CA CYS A 303 17.27 -6.77 -17.54
C CYS A 303 17.36 -7.99 -16.63
N GLY A 304 17.66 -9.16 -17.21
CA GLY A 304 18.20 -10.28 -16.45
C GLY A 304 19.68 -10.02 -16.09
N PRO A 305 20.18 -10.48 -14.95
CA PRO A 305 21.54 -10.16 -14.47
C PRO A 305 22.69 -10.76 -15.29
N ASN A 306 22.45 -11.37 -16.47
CA ASN A 306 23.47 -12.11 -17.22
C ASN A 306 23.55 -11.86 -18.75
N SER A 307 22.95 -10.82 -19.32
CA SER A 307 23.11 -10.53 -20.76
C SER A 307 24.16 -9.44 -21.01
N LYS A 308 25.37 -9.84 -21.43
CA LYS A 308 26.42 -8.95 -21.96
C LYS A 308 26.39 -8.93 -23.49
N THR A 309 25.33 -8.45 -24.13
CA THR A 309 25.36 -7.99 -25.53
C THR A 309 24.00 -7.41 -25.91
N TRP A 310 24.01 -6.22 -26.50
CA TRP A 310 22.86 -5.60 -27.16
C TRP A 310 22.96 -5.90 -28.65
N VAL A 311 21.98 -6.59 -29.23
CA VAL A 311 21.78 -6.63 -30.68
C VAL A 311 20.36 -6.14 -30.94
N LEU A 312 20.27 -4.92 -31.48
CA LEU A 312 19.02 -4.36 -31.99
C LEU A 312 18.70 -5.00 -33.35
N PRO A 313 17.47 -5.50 -33.59
CA PRO A 313 17.01 -5.70 -34.94
C PRO A 313 16.63 -4.33 -35.56
N ARG A 314 17.22 -4.02 -36.72
CA ARG A 314 16.75 -2.93 -37.60
C ARG A 314 15.32 -3.24 -38.05
N ALA A 315 14.36 -2.41 -37.64
CA ALA A 315 13.04 -2.36 -38.26
C ALA A 315 13.07 -1.36 -39.43
N ASN A 316 12.73 -1.86 -40.61
CA ASN A 316 12.65 -1.09 -41.85
C ASN A 316 11.48 -0.08 -41.84
N GLY A 317 11.78 1.08 -42.42
CA GLY A 317 10.91 2.13 -42.97
C GLY A 317 9.39 2.02 -42.83
N SER A 318 8.81 2.99 -42.12
CA SER A 318 7.54 3.60 -42.49
C SER A 318 7.48 5.03 -41.97
N THR A 319 7.25 5.96 -42.88
CA THR A 319 7.06 7.41 -42.72
C THR A 319 5.92 7.75 -41.76
N LEU A 320 6.19 8.63 -40.79
CA LEU A 320 5.19 9.26 -39.92
C LEU A 320 4.65 10.54 -40.57
N THR A 321 3.32 10.64 -40.69
CA THR A 321 2.60 11.89 -40.98
C THR A 321 2.32 12.67 -39.68
N PRO A 322 2.36 14.02 -39.70
CA PRO A 322 2.12 14.82 -38.51
C PRO A 322 0.61 15.00 -38.24
N TRP A 323 0.23 14.85 -36.97
CA TRP A 323 -1.12 15.11 -36.45
C TRP A 323 -1.32 16.62 -36.23
N LEU A 324 -2.39 17.18 -36.79
CA LEU A 324 -2.90 18.52 -36.48
C LEU A 324 -3.82 18.48 -35.25
N PRO A 325 -3.81 19.51 -34.39
CA PRO A 325 -4.68 19.58 -33.21
C PRO A 325 -6.09 20.07 -33.57
N TRP A 326 -7.11 19.40 -33.04
CA TRP A 326 -8.50 19.89 -33.02
C TRP A 326 -8.76 20.68 -31.71
N PRO A 327 -9.54 21.78 -31.75
CA PRO A 327 -9.85 22.57 -30.57
C PRO A 327 -11.03 21.97 -29.78
N CYS A 328 -10.89 21.89 -28.45
CA CYS A 328 -11.99 21.67 -27.53
C CYS A 328 -12.46 23.02 -26.96
N PRO A 329 -13.74 23.41 -27.07
CA PRO A 329 -14.29 24.53 -26.33
C PRO A 329 -15.14 23.99 -25.17
N CYS A 330 -14.65 24.05 -23.93
CA CYS A 330 -15.46 24.03 -22.70
C CYS A 330 -14.54 24.28 -21.49
N THR A 331 -14.50 25.53 -21.02
CA THR A 331 -13.91 25.88 -19.72
C THR A 331 -15.00 25.91 -18.67
N CYS A 332 -15.00 24.93 -17.74
CA CYS A 332 -15.70 25.05 -16.47
C CYS A 332 -14.75 25.71 -15.47
N SER A 333 -15.14 26.84 -14.90
CA SER A 333 -14.41 27.48 -13.80
C SER A 333 -14.84 26.85 -12.46
N THR A 334 -13.87 26.35 -11.70
CA THR A 334 -14.04 25.94 -10.30
C THR A 334 -13.50 27.02 -9.39
N VAL A 335 -14.27 27.44 -8.38
CA VAL A 335 -13.82 28.35 -7.33
C VAL A 335 -13.64 27.58 -6.04
N TRP A 336 -12.48 27.74 -5.41
CA TRP A 336 -12.18 27.21 -4.08
C TRP A 336 -12.34 28.36 -3.08
N ASP A 337 -13.18 28.17 -2.07
CA ASP A 337 -13.28 29.11 -0.94
C ASP A 337 -12.63 28.48 0.30
N TRP A 338 -11.75 29.23 0.96
CA TRP A 338 -10.90 28.72 2.03
C TRP A 338 -11.33 29.33 3.37
N ARG A 339 -11.67 28.47 4.34
CA ARG A 339 -11.87 28.87 5.73
C ARG A 339 -10.96 28.07 6.67
N PRO A 340 -10.44 28.67 7.77
CA PRO A 340 -9.57 27.96 8.69
C PRO A 340 -10.34 26.81 9.37
N GLY A 341 -9.90 25.57 9.14
CA GLY A 341 -10.32 24.39 9.91
C GLY A 341 -11.12 23.31 9.17
N PHE A 342 -11.67 23.58 7.99
CA PHE A 342 -12.38 22.56 7.17
C PHE A 342 -12.27 22.87 5.67
N MET A 343 -12.07 21.83 4.86
CA MET A 343 -12.29 21.90 3.41
C MET A 343 -13.72 21.41 3.14
N ILE A 344 -14.61 22.32 2.76
CA ILE A 344 -15.99 21.99 2.38
C ILE A 344 -16.08 22.07 0.86
N TRP A 345 -16.51 20.98 0.24
CA TRP A 345 -16.92 20.96 -1.16
C TRP A 345 -18.40 21.31 -1.24
N THR A 346 -18.73 22.44 -1.85
CA THR A 346 -20.11 22.77 -2.23
C THR A 346 -20.21 22.71 -3.74
N ALA A 347 -20.89 21.69 -4.28
CA ALA A 347 -21.40 21.76 -5.63
C ALA A 347 -22.54 22.77 -5.69
N HIS A 348 -22.38 23.83 -6.48
CA HIS A 348 -23.52 24.59 -6.93
C HIS A 348 -24.27 23.76 -7.99
N SER A 349 -25.52 23.40 -7.68
CA SER A 349 -26.47 22.97 -8.68
C SER A 349 -26.60 24.08 -9.73
N PRO A 350 -26.51 23.81 -11.04
CA PRO A 350 -26.79 24.81 -12.06
C PRO A 350 -28.28 25.13 -11.99
N SER A 351 -28.64 26.19 -11.28
CA SER A 351 -29.93 26.84 -11.45
C SER A 351 -29.94 27.50 -12.82
N GLU A 352 -30.81 26.97 -13.69
CA GLU A 352 -31.43 27.61 -14.86
C GLU A 352 -30.76 28.91 -15.36
N SER A 353 -29.89 28.77 -16.36
CA SER A 353 -29.48 29.90 -17.19
C SER A 353 -30.08 29.72 -18.60
N PRO A 354 -30.98 30.61 -19.06
CA PRO A 354 -31.71 30.47 -20.31
C PRO A 354 -30.93 31.07 -21.50
N ALA A 355 -29.63 30.78 -21.61
CA ALA A 355 -28.76 31.41 -22.61
C ALA A 355 -27.89 30.38 -23.33
N CYS A 356 -28.53 29.50 -24.09
CA CYS A 356 -27.99 28.83 -25.28
C CYS A 356 -29.18 28.27 -26.07
N LYS A 357 -29.67 29.03 -27.05
CA LYS A 357 -30.48 28.53 -28.17
C LYS A 357 -29.63 28.56 -29.43
#